data_AF-A0A535ETQ3-F1
#
_entry.id   AF-A0A535ETQ3-F1
#
_cell.length_a   1.000
_cell.length_b   1.000
_cell.length_c   1.000
_cell.angle_alpha   90.00
_cell.angle_beta   90.00
_cell.angle_gamma   90.00
#
_symmetry.space_group_name_H-M   'P 1'
#
loop_
_entity.id
_entity.type
_entity.pdbx_description
1 polymer ?
#
loop_
_entity_poly.entity_id
_entity_poly.type
_entity_poly.pdbx_seq_one_letter_code
_entity_poly.pdbx_strand_id
1 'polypeptide(L)'
;MRGVYPLDRLLPGEAQSAVAKEDGTPQIGHVVTDRFRRTVAGCAGLSRIVLHGLRHTHATLLLEDGVSLKVVALRLGDRDDTVLRVYGHVTPHGQSVAVARVREWLSPTFDNREHFVSEGEPTEAAEAENSDDSN
;
A
#
# COMPACT_ATOMS: atom_id res chain seq x y z
N MET A 1 1.71 17.57 2.83
CA MET A 1 0.58 16.61 2.91
C MET A 1 0.99 15.44 3.80
N ARG A 2 0.51 15.42 5.05
CA ARG A 2 0.66 14.28 5.97
C ARG A 2 -0.47 13.30 5.69
N GLY A 3 -0.14 12.01 5.54
CA GLY A 3 -1.11 10.95 5.28
C GLY A 3 -2.13 10.82 6.40
N VAL A 4 -3.37 10.56 5.98
CA VAL A 4 -4.55 10.32 6.81
C VAL A 4 -4.42 8.94 7.48
N TYR A 5 -3.70 8.89 8.59
CA TYR A 5 -3.91 7.88 9.62
C TYR A 5 -4.16 8.63 10.92
N PRO A 6 -5.27 8.37 11.62
CA PRO A 6 -5.59 9.05 12.86
C PRO A 6 -4.68 8.50 13.97
N LEU A 7 -3.43 8.97 14.03
CA LEU A 7 -2.54 8.80 15.18
C LEU A 7 -2.63 10.00 16.14
N ASP A 8 -3.49 10.96 15.82
CA ASP A 8 -3.75 12.22 16.51
C ASP A 8 -4.55 12.05 17.82
N ARG A 9 -4.72 10.82 18.31
CA ARG A 9 -5.25 10.53 19.64
C ARG A 9 -4.30 9.70 20.51
N LEU A 10 -3.00 9.96 20.42
CA LEU A 10 -2.02 9.40 21.34
C LEU A 10 -1.70 10.42 22.44
N LEU A 11 -1.98 10.04 23.69
CA LEU A 11 -1.78 10.88 24.87
C LEU A 11 -0.31 11.33 24.97
N PRO A 12 -0.03 12.61 25.28
CA PRO A 12 1.34 13.09 25.43
C PRO A 12 1.95 12.53 26.73
N GLY A 13 2.93 11.62 26.63
CA GLY A 13 3.76 11.25 27.78
C GLY A 13 4.35 9.84 27.78
N GLU A 14 3.76 8.88 27.08
CA GLU A 14 4.30 7.51 26.99
C GLU A 14 4.81 7.24 25.57
N ALA A 15 6.09 6.87 25.44
CA ALA A 15 6.64 6.37 24.20
C ALA A 15 6.02 5.00 23.90
N GLN A 16 4.84 4.98 23.30
CA GLN A 16 4.15 3.75 22.92
C GLN A 16 4.85 3.17 21.68
N SER A 17 5.71 2.19 21.91
CA SER A 17 6.23 1.35 20.82
C SER A 17 5.14 0.37 20.40
N ALA A 18 4.83 0.30 19.10
CA ALA A 18 3.93 -0.70 18.55
C ALA A 18 4.41 -2.15 18.80
N VAL A 19 5.69 -2.33 19.12
CA VAL A 19 6.27 -3.60 19.55
C VAL A 19 6.90 -3.39 20.93
N ALA A 20 6.21 -3.89 21.96
CA ALA A 20 6.64 -3.80 23.35
C ALA A 20 6.87 -5.19 23.96
N LYS A 21 7.60 -5.23 25.06
CA LYS A 21 7.65 -6.38 25.97
C LYS A 21 6.36 -6.45 26.79
N GLU A 22 6.17 -7.55 27.52
CA GLU A 22 5.05 -7.71 28.46
C GLU A 22 5.05 -6.63 29.57
N ASP A 23 6.22 -6.05 29.85
CA ASP A 23 6.42 -4.95 30.80
C ASP A 23 6.12 -3.55 30.21
N GLY A 24 5.66 -3.47 28.95
CA GLY A 24 5.36 -2.21 28.26
C GLY A 24 6.58 -1.48 27.68
N THR A 25 7.80 -1.97 27.92
CA THR A 25 9.01 -1.32 27.39
C THR A 25 9.18 -1.55 25.87
N PRO A 26 9.67 -0.57 25.11
CA PRO A 26 9.96 -0.73 23.69
C PRO A 26 10.94 -1.88 23.42
N GLN A 27 10.62 -2.70 22.42
CA GLN A 27 11.53 -3.72 21.95
C GLN A 27 12.64 -3.12 21.08
N ILE A 28 13.87 -3.55 21.32
CA ILE A 28 15.03 -3.13 20.51
C ILE A 28 14.99 -3.87 19.17
N GLY A 29 15.12 -3.14 18.06
CA GLY A 29 14.95 -3.69 16.71
C GLY A 29 15.86 -4.90 16.37
N HIS A 30 17.11 -4.90 16.85
CA HIS A 30 18.02 -6.04 16.64
C HIS A 30 17.53 -7.31 17.36
N VAL A 31 16.97 -7.16 18.57
CA VAL A 31 16.44 -8.28 19.36
C VAL A 31 15.24 -8.92 18.66
N VAL A 32 14.35 -8.09 18.10
CA VAL A 32 13.20 -8.57 17.30
C VAL A 32 13.69 -9.32 16.06
N THR A 33 14.71 -8.79 15.39
CA THR A 33 15.30 -9.41 14.20
C THR A 33 15.93 -10.75 14.49
N ASP A 34 16.69 -10.87 15.58
CA ASP A 34 17.32 -12.12 15.97
C ASP A 34 16.32 -13.16 16.45
N ARG A 35 15.27 -12.73 17.18
CA ARG A 35 14.17 -13.61 17.56
C ARG A 35 13.50 -14.19 16.31
N PHE A 36 13.16 -13.35 15.33
CA PHE A 36 12.58 -13.81 14.07
C PHE A 36 13.49 -14.81 13.35
N ARG A 37 14.79 -14.49 13.21
CA ARG A 37 15.77 -15.39 12.57
C ARG A 37 15.81 -16.76 13.24
N ARG A 38 15.83 -16.80 14.57
CA ARG A 38 15.83 -18.06 15.34
C ARG A 38 14.54 -18.86 15.13
N THR A 39 13.39 -18.19 15.11
CA THR A 39 12.11 -18.83 14.87
C THR A 39 12.05 -19.46 13.46
N VAL A 40 12.43 -18.71 12.43
CA VAL A 40 12.42 -19.20 11.04
C VAL A 40 13.43 -20.33 10.82
N ALA A 41 14.58 -20.29 11.50
CA ALA A 41 15.58 -21.36 11.40
C ALA A 41 15.06 -22.73 11.90
N GLY A 42 14.04 -22.75 12.76
CA GLY A 42 13.38 -23.97 13.23
C GLY A 42 12.29 -24.49 12.29
N CYS A 43 11.91 -23.73 11.26
CA CYS A 43 10.87 -24.13 10.31
C CYS A 43 11.46 -25.00 9.20
N ALA A 44 11.07 -26.28 9.15
CA ALA A 44 11.47 -27.17 8.06
C ALA A 44 10.92 -26.69 6.71
N GLY A 45 11.78 -26.64 5.69
CA GLY A 45 11.40 -26.29 4.31
C GLY A 45 11.47 -24.81 3.94
N LEU A 46 11.83 -23.91 4.88
CA LEU A 46 12.06 -22.51 4.55
C LEU A 46 13.55 -22.25 4.27
N SER A 47 13.82 -21.50 3.20
CA SER A 47 15.13 -20.92 2.96
C SER A 47 15.42 -19.82 3.99
N ARG A 48 16.68 -19.37 4.08
CA ARG A 48 17.08 -18.34 5.03
C ARG A 48 16.38 -17.01 4.72
N ILE A 49 15.32 -16.69 5.47
CA ILE A 49 14.55 -15.44 5.35
C ILE A 49 14.93 -14.48 6.49
N VAL A 50 15.02 -13.19 6.17
CA VAL A 50 15.23 -12.10 7.14
C VAL A 50 13.99 -11.20 7.19
N LEU A 51 13.73 -10.52 8.32
CA LEU A 51 12.57 -9.63 8.47
C LEU A 51 12.45 -8.58 7.35
N HIS A 52 13.56 -7.94 6.98
CA HIS A 52 13.56 -6.96 5.89
C HIS A 52 13.25 -7.61 4.52
N GLY A 53 13.54 -8.91 4.37
CA GLY A 53 13.18 -9.70 3.20
C GLY A 53 11.67 -9.77 3.01
N LEU A 54 10.89 -9.83 4.09
CA LEU A 54 9.42 -9.77 4.01
C LEU A 54 8.93 -8.44 3.43
N ARG A 55 9.57 -7.31 3.78
CA ARG A 55 9.28 -6.00 3.19
C ARG A 55 9.56 -5.99 1.69
N HIS A 56 10.64 -6.65 1.25
CA HIS A 56 10.92 -6.83 -0.17
C HIS A 56 9.86 -7.69 -0.87
N THR A 57 9.52 -8.85 -0.33
CA THR A 57 8.48 -9.72 -0.89
C THR A 57 7.13 -9.01 -1.02
N HIS A 58 6.72 -8.26 0.02
CA HIS A 58 5.50 -7.48 0.01
C HIS A 58 5.47 -6.44 -1.12
N ALA A 59 6.56 -5.71 -1.32
CA ALA A 59 6.66 -4.73 -2.40
C ALA A 59 6.67 -5.38 -3.79
N THR A 60 7.40 -6.49 -3.97
CA THR A 60 7.41 -7.26 -5.22
C THR A 60 6.01 -7.75 -5.58
N LEU A 61 5.28 -8.35 -4.64
CA LEU A 61 3.92 -8.86 -4.89
C LEU A 61 2.95 -7.75 -5.29
N LEU A 62 3.02 -6.58 -4.66
CA LEU A 62 2.18 -5.44 -5.05
C LEU A 62 2.47 -4.96 -6.47
N LEU A 63 3.75 -4.97 -6.86
CA LEU A 63 4.15 -4.57 -8.21
C LEU A 63 3.76 -5.61 -9.27
N GLU A 64 3.85 -6.89 -8.94
CA GLU A 64 3.38 -7.98 -9.80
C GLU A 64 1.87 -7.94 -10.00
N ASP A 65 1.11 -7.54 -8.99
CA ASP A 65 -0.35 -7.31 -9.06
C ASP A 65 -0.73 -6.02 -9.82
N GLY A 66 0.25 -5.29 -10.36
CA GLY A 66 0.03 -4.09 -11.17
C GLY A 66 -0.25 -2.83 -10.36
N VAL A 67 -0.05 -2.84 -9.04
CA VAL A 67 -0.16 -1.63 -8.21
C VAL A 67 0.92 -0.63 -8.63
N SER A 68 0.52 0.64 -8.80
CA SER A 68 1.45 1.67 -9.21
C SER A 68 2.61 1.85 -8.22
N LEU A 69 3.82 2.07 -8.75
CA LEU A 69 5.04 2.33 -7.97
C LEU A 69 4.86 3.42 -6.92
N LYS A 70 4.10 4.47 -7.25
CA LYS A 70 3.83 5.60 -6.35
C LYS A 70 2.98 5.18 -5.15
N VAL A 71 1.96 4.35 -5.36
CA VAL A 71 1.13 3.81 -4.27
C VAL A 71 1.95 2.86 -3.39
N VAL A 72 2.81 2.04 -4.01
CA VAL A 72 3.73 1.16 -3.27
C VAL A 72 4.70 1.99 -2.42
N ALA A 73 5.30 3.04 -2.95
CA ALA A 73 6.20 3.93 -2.21
C ALA A 73 5.53 4.61 -1.01
N LEU A 74 4.32 5.16 -1.21
CA LEU A 74 3.51 5.72 -0.13
C LEU A 74 3.17 4.68 0.95
N ARG A 75 2.87 3.44 0.55
CA ARG A 75 2.56 2.34 1.48
C ARG A 75 3.79 1.90 2.28
N LEU A 76 4.97 1.90 1.67
CA LEU A 76 6.22 1.58 2.36
C LEU A 76 6.74 2.74 3.22
N GLY A 77 6.31 3.97 2.93
CA GLY A 77 6.90 5.18 3.51
C GLY A 77 8.29 5.49 2.95
N ASP A 78 8.62 4.93 1.79
CA ASP A 78 9.90 5.16 1.10
C ASP A 78 9.73 6.24 0.02
N ARG A 79 10.86 6.75 -0.47
CA ARG A 79 10.88 7.64 -1.63
C ARG A 79 10.65 6.84 -2.92
N ASP A 80 9.87 7.41 -3.83
CA ASP A 80 9.60 6.83 -5.16
C ASP A 80 10.90 6.39 -5.87
N ASP A 81 11.94 7.23 -5.87
CA ASP A 81 13.25 6.93 -6.47
C ASP A 81 13.90 5.66 -5.88
N THR A 82 13.71 5.45 -4.57
CA THR A 82 14.30 4.32 -3.85
C THR A 82 13.57 3.04 -4.20
N VAL A 83 12.24 3.08 -4.22
CA VAL A 83 11.40 1.95 -4.62
C VAL A 83 11.65 1.57 -6.07
N LEU A 84 11.72 2.55 -6.97
CA LEU A 84 12.02 2.31 -8.38
C LEU A 84 13.39 1.66 -8.56
N ARG A 85 14.44 2.13 -7.87
CA ARG A 85 15.78 1.53 -7.94
C ARG A 85 15.79 0.09 -7.43
N VAL A 86 15.04 -0.20 -6.37
CA VAL A 86 15.06 -1.51 -5.71
C VAL A 86 14.19 -2.54 -6.44
N TYR A 87 13.01 -2.14 -6.93
CA TYR A 87 12.01 -3.06 -7.49
C TYR A 87 11.69 -2.83 -8.96
N GLY A 88 12.30 -1.83 -9.61
CA GLY A 88 12.06 -1.53 -11.02
C GLY A 88 12.35 -2.68 -11.98
N HIS A 89 13.15 -3.66 -11.54
CA HIS A 89 13.48 -4.87 -12.29
C HIS A 89 12.38 -5.94 -12.29
N VAL A 90 11.33 -5.82 -11.49
CA VAL A 90 10.18 -6.75 -11.42
C VAL A 90 9.21 -6.53 -12.60
N THR A 91 9.59 -5.67 -13.54
CA THR A 91 8.84 -5.32 -14.75
C THR A 91 8.64 -6.38 -15.84
N PRO A 92 9.37 -7.52 -15.95
CA PRO A 92 9.17 -8.45 -17.07
C PRO A 92 7.74 -8.97 -17.20
N HIS A 93 7.11 -9.30 -16.07
CA HIS A 93 5.70 -9.72 -16.05
C HIS A 93 4.76 -8.55 -16.39
N GLY A 94 5.01 -7.37 -15.81
CA GLY A 94 4.24 -6.16 -16.10
C GLY A 94 4.29 -5.75 -17.58
N GLN A 95 5.43 -5.92 -18.25
CA GLN A 95 5.59 -5.66 -19.69
C GLN A 95 4.71 -6.60 -20.52
N SER A 96 4.71 -7.91 -20.22
CA SER A 96 3.85 -8.87 -20.93
C SER A 96 2.36 -8.57 -20.75
N VAL A 97 1.94 -8.18 -19.54
CA VAL A 97 0.56 -7.81 -19.25
C VAL A 97 0.18 -6.51 -19.98
N ALA A 98 1.06 -5.50 -19.96
CA ALA A 98 0.84 -4.24 -20.67
C ALA A 98 0.68 -4.46 -22.19
N VAL A 99 1.55 -5.28 -22.79
CA VAL A 99 1.44 -5.62 -24.22
C VAL A 99 0.13 -6.35 -24.53
N ALA A 100 -0.27 -7.29 -23.68
CA ALA A 100 -1.54 -8.01 -23.84
C ALA A 100 -2.74 -7.05 -23.78
N ARG A 101 -2.75 -6.10 -22.83
CA ARG A 101 -3.81 -5.09 -22.68
C ARG A 101 -3.88 -4.12 -23.85
N VAL A 102 -2.75 -3.60 -24.32
CA VAL A 102 -2.71 -2.73 -25.50
C VAL A 102 -3.20 -3.47 -26.74
N ARG A 103 -2.82 -4.74 -26.91
CA ARG A 103 -3.30 -5.57 -28.02
C ARG A 103 -4.82 -5.81 -27.95
N GLU A 104 -5.35 -6.03 -26.75
CA GLU A 104 -6.79 -6.14 -26.51
C GLU A 104 -7.51 -4.86 -26.93
N TRP A 105 -7.05 -3.69 -26.49
CA TRP A 105 -7.63 -2.39 -26.84
C TRP A 105 -7.60 -2.07 -28.34
N LEU A 106 -6.53 -2.51 -29.03
CA LEU A 106 -6.38 -2.32 -30.46
C LEU A 106 -7.08 -3.41 -31.30
N SER A 107 -7.70 -4.40 -30.66
CA SER A 107 -8.39 -5.47 -31.39
C SER A 107 -9.66 -4.94 -32.04
N PRO A 108 -10.04 -5.41 -33.26
CA PRO A 108 -11.25 -4.97 -33.95
C PRO A 108 -12.55 -5.26 -33.17
N THR A 109 -12.48 -6.17 -32.19
CA THR A 109 -13.59 -6.60 -31.35
C THR A 109 -13.73 -5.74 -30.09
N PHE A 110 -12.76 -4.87 -29.78
CA PHE A 110 -12.80 -4.03 -28.59
C PHE A 110 -13.78 -2.87 -28.78
N ASP A 111 -14.96 -2.97 -28.16
CA ASP A 111 -15.96 -1.90 -28.17
C ASP A 111 -15.67 -0.89 -27.05
N ASN A 112 -15.31 0.32 -27.44
CA ASN A 112 -15.00 1.43 -26.52
C ASN A 112 -16.23 2.01 -25.82
N ARG A 113 -17.45 1.57 -26.15
CA ARG A 113 -18.70 2.16 -25.65
C ARG A 113 -19.12 1.68 -24.26
N GLU A 114 -18.63 0.53 -23.80
CA GLU A 114 -19.06 -0.10 -22.54
C GLU A 114 -18.17 0.28 -21.32
N HIS A 115 -17.04 0.98 -21.52
CA HIS A 115 -16.04 1.22 -20.46
C HIS A 115 -15.93 2.68 -19.99
N PHE A 116 -16.70 3.59 -20.57
CA PHE A 116 -16.84 4.92 -20.00
C PHE A 116 -17.78 4.81 -18.79
N VAL A 117 -17.21 4.58 -17.60
CA VAL A 117 -17.95 4.71 -16.35
C VAL A 117 -18.45 6.15 -16.30
N SER A 118 -19.74 6.31 -16.56
CA SER A 118 -20.53 7.47 -16.22
C SER A 118 -20.40 7.67 -14.70
N GLU A 119 -19.42 8.46 -14.28
CA GLU A 119 -19.51 9.20 -13.01
C GLU A 119 -20.89 9.88 -13.04
N GLY A 120 -21.77 9.43 -12.15
CA GLY A 120 -23.17 9.82 -12.15
C GLY A 120 -23.29 11.34 -12.19
N GLU A 121 -24.28 11.80 -12.96
CA GLU A 121 -24.73 13.18 -12.89
C GLU A 121 -24.84 13.63 -11.42
N PRO A 122 -24.29 14.79 -11.04
CA PRO A 122 -24.62 15.38 -9.76
C PRO A 122 -26.12 15.69 -9.81
N THR A 123 -26.89 14.90 -9.09
CA THR A 123 -28.31 15.14 -8.89
C THR A 123 -28.46 16.50 -8.22
N GLU A 124 -28.99 17.43 -9.01
CA GLU A 124 -29.53 18.71 -8.63
C GLU A 124 -30.63 18.51 -7.58
N ALA A 125 -30.26 18.43 -6.31
CA ALA A 125 -31.21 18.39 -5.19
C ALA A 125 -30.53 18.76 -3.86
N ALA A 126 -30.41 20.06 -3.58
CA ALA A 126 -30.45 20.61 -2.21
C ALA A 126 -30.54 22.15 -2.24
N GLU A 127 -31.53 22.71 -2.93
CA GLU A 127 -32.06 24.03 -2.61
C GLU A 127 -33.44 23.84 -1.98
N ALA A 128 -33.45 23.67 -0.66
CA ALA A 128 -34.64 23.82 0.16
C ALA A 128 -34.24 24.45 1.50
N GLU A 129 -34.54 25.74 1.60
CA GLU A 129 -35.19 26.36 2.74
C GLU A 129 -34.53 26.19 4.12
N ASN A 130 -33.85 27.25 4.56
CA ASN A 130 -34.04 27.67 5.95
C ASN A 130 -34.16 29.19 6.03
N SER A 131 -35.37 29.64 5.70
CA SER A 131 -35.92 30.93 6.10
C SER A 131 -36.51 30.76 7.50
N ASP A 132 -35.77 31.12 8.55
CA ASP A 132 -36.40 31.50 9.82
C ASP A 132 -35.45 32.38 10.64
N ASP A 133 -35.54 33.69 10.43
CA ASP A 133 -35.04 34.68 11.40
C ASP A 133 -35.95 35.91 11.36
N SER A 134 -37.02 35.87 12.15
CA SER A 134 -37.77 37.04 12.62
C SER A 134 -38.70 36.63 13.77
N ASN A 135 -38.24 36.83 15.02
CA ASN A 135 -38.85 37.73 16.00
C ASN A 135 -38.23 37.58 17.40
#